data_AF-A0A0F8VGL0-F1
#
_entry.id   AF-A0A0F8VGL0-F1
#
_cell.length_a   1.000
_cell.length_b   1.000
_cell.length_c   1.000
_cell.angle_alpha   90.00
_cell.angle_beta   90.00
_cell.angle_gamma   90.00
#
_symmetry.space_group_name_H-M   'P 1'
#
loop_
_entity.id
_entity.type
_entity.pdbx_description
1 polymer ?
#
loop_
_entity_poly.entity_id
_entity_poly.type
_entity_poly.pdbx_seq_one_letter_code
_entity_poly.pdbx_strand_id
1 'polypeptide(L)' 'MQLHDVPRTTEGTWVRVMEDQDGPPDALGFKTGDLVLFFHIDGMYSYAKNRAGQLVHLRAWADVEIVANVGEKDE' A
#
# COMPACT_ATOMS: atom_id res chain seq x y z
N MET A 1 1.33 11.50 -1.89
CA MET A 1 1.54 11.29 -3.34
C MET A 1 0.62 10.18 -3.79
N GLN A 2 0.25 10.11 -5.07
CA GLN A 2 -0.65 9.04 -5.51
C GLN A 2 0.12 7.73 -5.73
N LEU A 3 -0.53 6.60 -5.45
CA LEU A 3 0.11 5.29 -5.50
C LEU A 3 0.71 4.94 -6.87
N HIS A 4 0.09 5.39 -7.97
CA HIS A 4 0.61 5.15 -9.32
C HIS A 4 1.89 5.93 -9.65
N ASP A 5 2.21 6.98 -8.90
CA ASP A 5 3.48 7.71 -9.01
C ASP A 5 4.61 7.02 -8.23
N VAL A 6 4.30 6.02 -7.39
CA VAL A 6 5.30 5.32 -6.59
C VAL A 6 6.21 4.51 -7.52
N PRO A 7 7.54 4.64 -7.39
CA PRO A 7 8.48 3.90 -8.21
C PRO A 7 8.31 2.39 -8.02
N ARG A 8 8.22 1.69 -9.15
CA ARG A 8 8.11 0.22 -9.18
C ARG A 8 9.50 -0.37 -8.98
N THR A 9 9.64 -1.25 -8.00
CA THR A 9 10.87 -1.97 -7.71
C THR A 9 10.58 -3.48 -7.62
N THR A 10 11.59 -4.30 -7.85
CA THR A 10 11.47 -5.77 -7.74
C THR A 10 11.29 -6.25 -6.29
N GLU A 11 11.81 -5.50 -5.32
CA GLU A 11 11.70 -5.81 -3.89
C GLU A 11 10.40 -5.27 -3.26
N GLY A 12 9.70 -4.40 -3.98
CA GLY A 12 8.56 -3.64 -3.49
C GLY A 12 9.02 -2.35 -2.76
N THR A 13 8.12 -1.38 -2.73
CA THR A 13 8.29 -0.10 -2.05
C THR A 13 7.31 -0.04 -0.90
N TRP A 14 7.80 0.15 0.31
CA TRP A 14 6.92 0.36 1.45
C TRP A 14 6.28 1.73 1.37
N VAL A 15 4.95 1.73 1.52
CA VAL A 15 4.15 2.94 1.53
C VAL A 15 3.22 2.94 2.73
N ARG A 16 2.97 4.13 3.28
CA ARG A 16 1.96 4.39 4.29
C ARG A 16 0.70 4.90 3.62
N VAL A 17 -0.44 4.30 3.92
CA VAL A 17 -1.74 4.75 3.43
C VAL A 17 -2.13 6.03 4.17
N MET A 18 -2.51 7.08 3.44
CA MET A 18 -2.81 8.40 4.01
C MET A 18 -4.32 8.73 4.01
N GLU A 19 -5.15 7.81 3.52
CA GLU A 19 -6.61 7.93 3.51
C GLU A 19 -7.28 6.60 3.84
N ASP A 20 -8.46 6.65 4.45
CA ASP A 20 -9.26 5.45 4.66
C ASP A 20 -9.86 5.02 3.31
N GLN A 21 -9.63 3.77 2.93
CA GLN A 21 -10.17 3.21 1.70
C GLN A 21 -10.87 1.89 1.96
N ASP A 22 -12.12 1.83 1.49
CA ASP A 22 -12.78 0.56 1.24
C ASP A 22 -12.12 -0.11 0.03
N GLY A 23 -11.54 -1.27 0.28
CA GLY A 23 -11.11 -2.19 -0.78
C GLY A 23 -12.32 -2.72 -1.56
N PRO A 24 -12.09 -3.55 -2.59
CA PRO A 24 -13.19 -4.32 -3.20
C PRO A 24 -13.93 -5.11 -2.11
N PRO A 25 -15.22 -5.48 -2.32
CA PRO A 25 -16.11 -6.02 -1.27
C PRO A 25 -15.62 -7.29 -0.57
N ASP A 26 -14.61 -7.98 -1.12
CA ASP A 26 -13.99 -9.19 -0.55
C ASP A 26 -12.57 -8.93 0.03
N ALA A 27 -12.04 -7.71 -0.12
CA ALA A 27 -10.71 -7.35 0.39
C ALA A 27 -10.78 -6.71 1.78
N LEU A 28 -9.73 -6.95 2.57
CA LEU A 28 -9.48 -6.24 3.82
C LEU A 28 -9.46 -4.73 3.53
N GLY A 29 -10.30 -3.97 4.23
CA GLY A 29 -10.24 -2.50 4.20
C GLY A 29 -8.94 -1.98 4.80
N PHE A 30 -8.56 -0.76 4.44
CA PHE A 30 -7.35 -0.09 4.93
C PHE A 30 -7.73 1.09 5.78
N LYS A 31 -6.93 1.32 6.83
CA LYS A 31 -7.01 2.54 7.61
C LYS A 31 -5.83 3.44 7.29
N THR A 32 -6.09 4.73 7.42
CA THR A 32 -5.04 5.75 7.44
C THR A 32 -3.97 5.34 8.45
N GLY A 33 -2.73 5.26 7.99
CA GLY A 33 -1.57 4.86 8.76
C GLY A 33 -1.10 3.42 8.53
N ASP A 34 -1.88 2.58 7.84
CA ASP A 34 -1.44 1.22 7.52
C ASP A 34 -0.21 1.23 6.60
N LEU A 35 0.68 0.28 6.85
CA LEU A 35 1.90 0.08 6.07
C LEU A 35 1.76 -1.13 5.17
N VAL A 36 2.03 -0.90 3.90
CA VAL A 36 1.87 -1.89 2.83
C VAL A 36 3.08 -1.85 1.92
N LEU A 37 3.50 -3.04 1.47
CA LEU A 37 4.55 -3.23 0.51
C LEU A 37 3.93 -3.22 -0.89
N PHE A 38 4.09 -2.11 -1.60
CA PHE A 38 3.60 -1.91 -2.95
C PHE A 38 4.58 -2.46 -3.99
N PHE A 39 4.10 -3.19 -5.00
CA PHE A 39 4.94 -3.66 -6.11
C PHE A 39 4.62 -2.93 -7.42
N HIS A 40 3.36 -2.96 -7.84
CA HIS A 40 2.90 -2.35 -9.08
C HIS A 40 1.39 -2.10 -9.09
N ILE A 41 0.94 -1.31 -10.06
CA ILE A 41 -0.48 -1.12 -10.40
C ILE A 41 -0.88 -2.12 -11.50
N ASP A 42 -2.02 -2.78 -11.30
CA ASP A 42 -2.70 -3.65 -12.25
C ASP A 42 -4.16 -3.20 -12.44
N GLY A 43 -4.40 -2.46 -13.53
CA GLY A 43 -5.69 -1.83 -13.79
C GLY A 43 -6.05 -0.74 -12.77
N MET A 44 -7.20 -0.89 -12.11
CA MET A 44 -7.69 0.08 -11.11
C MET A 44 -7.04 -0.09 -9.73
N TYR A 45 -6.39 -1.23 -9.47
CA TYR A 45 -5.88 -1.60 -8.16
C TYR A 45 -4.37 -1.87 -8.19
N SER A 46 -3.76 -1.94 -7.02
CA SER A 46 -2.37 -2.35 -6.85
C SER A 46 -2.23 -3.84 -6.52
N TYR A 47 -1.09 -4.39 -6.88
CA TYR A 47 -0.54 -5.56 -6.22
C TYR A 47 0.34 -5.09 -5.05
N ALA A 48 -0.17 -5.21 -3.83
CA ALA A 48 0.53 -4.84 -2.61
C ALA A 48 0.35 -5.92 -1.53
N LYS A 49 1.20 -5.92 -0.50
CA LYS A 49 1.10 -6.85 0.65
C LYS A 49 1.13 -6.08 1.96
N ASN A 50 0.34 -6.50 2.95
CA ASN A 50 0.44 -5.92 4.29
C ASN A 50 1.67 -6.48 5.06
N ARG A 51 1.88 -6.01 6.29
CA ARG A 51 2.94 -6.51 7.19
C ARG A 51 2.86 -8.02 7.49
N ALA A 52 1.66 -8.62 7.40
CA ALA A 52 1.46 -10.05 7.57
C ALA A 52 1.69 -10.87 6.28
N GLY A 53 2.10 -10.22 5.19
CA GLY A 53 2.31 -10.85 3.89
C GLY A 53 1.02 -11.17 3.11
N GLN A 54 -0.14 -10.73 3.60
CA GLN A 54 -1.43 -10.92 2.93
C GLN A 54 -1.55 -9.95 1.76
N LEU A 55 -2.11 -10.43 0.66
CA LEU A 55 -2.35 -9.61 -0.53
C LEU A 55 -3.40 -8.54 -0.23
N VAL A 56 -3.11 -7.32 -0.68
CA VAL A 56 -3.95 -6.15 -0.51
C VAL A 56 -4.04 -5.35 -1.80
N HIS A 57 -5.21 -4.75 -2.03
CA HIS A 57 -5.55 -4.03 -3.25
C HIS A 57 -5.92 -2.58 -2.93
N LEU A 58 -4.94 -1.69 -3.05
CA LEU A 58 -5.16 -0.25 -2.95
C LEU A 58 -5.59 0.29 -4.31
N ARG A 59 -6.37 1.36 -4.33
CA ARG A 59 -6.73 2.03 -5.60
C ARG A 59 -5.49 2.70 -6.17
N ALA A 60 -5.36 2.73 -7.50
CA ALA A 60 -4.19 3.33 -8.16
C ALA A 60 -4.00 4.82 -7.83
N TRP A 61 -5.07 5.52 -7.47
CA TRP A 61 -5.05 6.94 -7.08
C TRP A 61 -5.06 7.15 -5.56
N ALA A 62 -4.84 6.10 -4.76
CA ALA A 62 -4.77 6.24 -3.31
C ALA A 62 -3.62 7.17 -2.89
N ASP A 63 -3.89 8.08 -1.96
CA ASP A 63 -2.89 8.91 -1.33
C ASP A 63 -2.02 8.08 -0.38
N VAL A 64 -0.72 8.09 -0.66
CA VAL A 64 0.30 7.35 0.07
C VAL A 64 1.57 8.17 0.29
N GLU A 65 2.38 7.72 1.24
CA GLU A 65 3.71 8.24 1.52
C GLU A 65 4.75 7.11 1.43
N ILE A 66 5.87 7.33 0.74
CA ILE A 66 6.96 6.35 0.67
C ILE A 66 7.70 6.32 2.00
N VAL A 67 7.91 5.13 2.54
CA VAL A 67 8.60 4.92 3.82
C VAL A 67 9.99 4.34 3.56
N ALA A 68 11.03 5.14 3.79
CA ALA A 68 12.41 4.77 3.53
C ALA A 68 12.98 3.72 4.51
N ASN A 69 12.39 3.60 5.71
CA ASN A 69 12.79 2.62 6.73
C ASN A 69 11.55 1.95 7.31
N VAL A 70 11.30 0.70 6.93
CA VAL A 70 10.30 -0.15 7.61
C VAL A 70 11.03 -1.02 8.59
N GLY A 71 11.42 -0.39 9.68
CA GLY A 71 12.24 -0.98 10.72
C GLY A 71 12.31 -0.04 11.89
N GLU A 72 11.22 0.04 12.65
CA GLU A 72 11.23 0.13 14.11
C GLU A 72 9.80 -0.14 14.58
N LYS A 73 9.70 -0.99 15.60
CA LYS A 73 8.44 -1.29 16.27
C LYS A 73 7.91 0.03 16.85
N ASP A 74 6.70 0.43 16.47
CA ASP A 74 5.84 1.17 17.40
C ASP A 74 5.35 0.13 18.43
N GLU A 75 6.10 0.01 19.52
CA GLU A 75 5.76 -0.72 20.75
C GLU A 75 4.72 0.03 21.58
#